data_AF-A0A953XH29-F1
#
_entry.id   AF-A0A953XH29-F1
#
_cell.length_a   1.000
_cell.length_b   1.000
_cell.length_c   1.000
_cell.angle_alpha   90.00
_cell.angle_beta   90.00
_cell.angle_gamma   90.00
#
_symmetry.space_group_name_H-M   'P 1'
#
loop_
_entity.id
_entity.type
_entity.pdbx_description
1 polymer ?
#
loop_
_entity_poly.entity_id
_entity_poly.type
_entity_poly.pdbx_seq_one_letter_code
_entity_poly.pdbx_strand_id
1 'polypeptide(L)' 'MITARLTTEPIDANALLRELAHDEDGAQELFLGVVRNHHQGREVLRIDYEAYEPMAL' A
#
# COMPACT_ATOMS: atom_id res chain seq x y z
N MET A 1 12.37 -6.28 12.14
CA MET A 1 13.07 -5.52 11.07
C MET A 1 12.03 -4.70 10.31
N ILE A 2 12.40 -3.55 9.77
CA ILE A 2 11.51 -2.75 8.92
C ILE A 2 11.81 -3.10 7.46
N THR A 3 10.78 -3.43 6.69
CA THR A 3 10.88 -3.68 5.23
C THR A 3 10.11 -2.61 4.49
N ALA A 4 10.70 -2.08 3.41
CA ALA A 4 10.07 -1.12 2.51
C ALA A 4 10.10 -1.66 1.07
N ARG A 5 9.06 -1.36 0.29
CA ARG A 5 8.92 -1.76 -1.12
C ARG A 5 8.24 -0.64 -1.90
N LEU A 6 8.68 -0.44 -3.13
CA LEU A 6 8.05 0.41 -4.14
C LEU A 6 7.74 -0.49 -5.34
N THR A 7 6.56 -0.36 -5.92
CA THR A 7 6.12 -1.22 -7.03
C THR A 7 5.18 -0.47 -7.97
N THR A 8 5.19 -0.85 -9.24
CA THR A 8 4.19 -0.45 -10.25
C THR A 8 3.11 -1.50 -10.44
N GLU A 9 3.25 -2.67 -9.81
CA GLU A 9 2.28 -3.76 -9.85
C GLU A 9 1.17 -3.57 -8.80
N PRO A 10 -0.01 -4.16 -9.00
CA PRO A 10 -1.07 -4.17 -7.99
C PRO A 10 -0.56 -4.73 -6.64
N ILE A 11 -0.91 -4.05 -5.55
CA ILE A 11 -0.52 -4.47 -4.19
C ILE A 11 -1.47 -5.56 -3.71
N ASP A 12 -0.94 -6.76 -3.43
CA ASP A 12 -1.67 -7.85 -2.74
C ASP A 12 -1.48 -7.75 -1.22
N ALA A 13 -2.44 -7.11 -0.56
CA ALA A 13 -2.44 -6.95 0.89
C ALA A 13 -2.44 -8.28 1.66
N ASN A 14 -3.07 -9.32 1.15
CA ASN A 14 -3.12 -10.63 1.81
C ASN A 14 -1.79 -11.38 1.69
N ALA A 15 -1.06 -11.19 0.58
CA ALA A 15 0.30 -11.69 0.46
C ALA A 15 1.23 -11.03 1.50
N LEU A 16 1.11 -9.70 1.69
CA LEU A 16 1.92 -8.97 2.68
C LEU A 16 1.63 -9.40 4.12
N LEU A 17 0.35 -9.53 4.51
CA LEU A 17 -0.02 -9.99 5.85
C LEU A 17 0.50 -11.40 6.15
N ARG A 18 0.43 -12.31 5.18
CA ARG A 18 0.99 -13.67 5.30
C ARG A 18 2.51 -13.67 5.40
N GLU A 19 3.18 -12.82 4.66
CA GLU A 19 4.65 -12.70 4.69
C GLU A 19 5.15 -12.22 6.05
N LEU A 20 4.40 -11.33 6.71
CA LEU A 20 4.78 -10.72 7.99
C LEU A 20 4.24 -11.45 9.23
N ALA A 21 3.47 -12.53 9.05
CA ALA A 21 2.87 -13.27 10.16
C ALA A 21 3.90 -14.15 10.88
N HIS A 22 3.86 -14.12 12.21
CA HIS A 22 4.61 -15.03 13.08
C HIS A 22 3.66 -15.73 14.06
N ASP A 23 3.99 -16.95 14.47
CA ASP A 23 3.17 -17.75 15.39
C ASP A 23 2.98 -17.07 16.77
N GLU A 24 3.86 -16.14 17.13
CA GLU A 24 3.80 -15.38 18.39
C GLU A 24 2.96 -14.09 18.30
N ASP A 25 2.52 -13.70 17.10
CA ASP A 25 1.73 -12.49 16.89
C ASP A 25 0.30 -12.66 17.43
N GLY A 26 -0.13 -11.78 18.34
CA GLY A 26 -1.50 -11.77 18.85
C GLY A 26 -2.52 -11.08 17.94
N ALA A 27 -2.05 -10.23 17.02
CA ALA A 27 -2.86 -9.52 16.04
C ALA A 27 -1.98 -8.90 14.94
N GLN A 28 -2.58 -8.61 13.78
CA GLN A 28 -2.00 -7.77 12.74
C GLN A 28 -2.93 -6.60 12.45
N GLU A 29 -2.36 -5.45 12.12
CA GLU A 29 -3.10 -4.26 11.69
C GLU A 29 -2.63 -3.84 10.30
N LEU A 30 -3.58 -3.51 9.42
CA LEU A 30 -3.31 -3.05 8.07
C LEU A 30 -3.99 -1.70 7.83
N PHE A 31 -3.20 -0.74 7.36
CA PHE A 31 -3.72 0.47 6.72
C PHE A 31 -3.62 0.32 5.19
N LEU A 32 -4.75 0.46 4.49
CA LEU A 32 -4.82 0.39 3.03
C LEU A 32 -5.41 1.69 2.45
N GLY A 33 -4.56 2.51 1.84
CA GLY A 33 -4.99 3.68 1.09
C GLY A 33 -5.51 3.28 -0.29
N VAL A 34 -6.75 3.64 -0.61
CA VAL A 34 -7.35 3.42 -1.93
C VAL A 34 -7.76 4.74 -2.58
N VAL A 35 -7.65 4.83 -3.91
CA VAL A 35 -8.07 6.00 -4.67
C VAL A 35 -9.59 6.16 -4.56
N ARG A 36 -10.03 7.33 -4.08
CA ARG A 36 -11.46 7.68 -4.03
C ARG A 36 -11.95 8.06 -5.43
N ASN A 37 -13.20 7.73 -5.74
CA ASN A 37 -13.82 8.06 -7.04
C ASN A 37 -14.32 9.53 -7.15
N HIS A 38 -14.22 10.35 -6.09
CA HIS A 38 -14.61 11.77 -6.12
C HIS A 38 -13.66 12.67 -5.33
N HIS A 39 -13.42 13.87 -5.85
CA HIS A 39 -12.65 14.92 -5.18
C HIS A 39 -13.22 16.31 -5.50
N GLN A 40 -13.54 17.10 -4.46
CA GLN A 40 -14.08 18.47 -4.59
C GLN A 40 -15.29 18.56 -5.55
N GLY A 41 -16.23 17.63 -5.44
CA GLY A 41 -17.44 17.59 -6.27
C GLY A 41 -17.22 17.11 -7.71
N ARG A 42 -16.03 16.62 -8.06
CA ARG A 42 -15.70 16.09 -9.39
C ARG A 42 -15.37 14.60 -9.32
N GLU A 43 -15.74 13.86 -10.37
CA GLU A 43 -15.36 12.46 -10.54
C GLU A 43 -13.85 12.33 -10.78
N VAL A 44 -13.24 11.30 -10.19
CA VAL A 44 -11.84 10.93 -10.36
C VAL A 44 -11.77 9.65 -11.19
N LEU A 45 -11.22 9.75 -12.40
CA LEU A 45 -11.03 8.60 -13.29
C LEU A 45 -9.83 7.74 -12.88
N ARG A 46 -8.73 8.38 -12.51
CA ARG A 46 -7.51 7.74 -11.98
C ARG A 46 -6.61 8.75 -11.25
N ILE A 47 -5.60 8.23 -10.55
CA ILE A 47 -4.45 8.97 -10.05
C ILE A 47 -3.20 8.31 -10.62
N ASP A 48 -2.28 9.12 -11.12
CA ASP A 48 -0.94 8.69 -11.54
C ASP A 48 0.04 9.02 -10.39
N TYR A 49 0.86 8.04 -10.00
CA TYR A 49 1.84 8.17 -8.91
C TYR A 49 3.25 8.23 -9.48
N GLU A 50 4.10 9.07 -8.90
CA GLU A 50 5.53 9.18 -9.22
C GLU A 50 6.35 9.25 -7.93
N ALA A 51 7.58 8.76 -7.95
CA ALA A 51 8.49 8.81 -6.81
C ALA A 51 9.94 8.99 -7.26
N TYR A 52 10.74 9.70 -6.45
CA TYR A 52 12.20 9.65 -6.55
C TYR A 52 12.68 8.40 -5.80
N GLU A 53 12.74 7.28 -6.51
CA GLU A 53 12.93 5.94 -5.91
C GLU A 53 14.13 5.82 -4.95
N PRO A 54 15.33 6.38 -5.25
CA PRO A 54 16.49 6.27 -4.36
C PRO A 54 16.31 6.93 -2.98
N MET A 55 15.32 7.82 -2.84
CA MET A 55 14.98 8.42 -1.56
C MET A 55 13.77 7.74 -0.90
N ALA A 56 12.89 7.12 -1.70
CA ALA A 56 11.67 6.48 -1.22
C ALA A 56 11.89 5.05 -0.70
N LEU A 57 13.00 4.41 -1.10
CA LEU A 57 13.45 3.08 -0.69
C LEU A 57 14.63 3.15 0.27
#